data_AF-A0A7C3XTA8-F1
#
_entry.id   AF-A0A7C3XTA8-F1
#
_cell.length_a   1.000
_cell.length_b   1.000
_cell.length_c   1.000
_cell.angle_alpha   90.00
_cell.angle_beta   90.00
_cell.angle_gamma   90.00
#
_symmetry.space_group_name_H-M   'P 1'
#
loop_
_entity.id
_entity.type
_entity.pdbx_description
1 polymer ?
#
loop_
_entity_poly.entity_id
_entity_poly.type
_entity_poly.pdbx_seq_one_letter_code
_entity_poly.pdbx_strand_id
1 'polypeptide(L)' 'KEYYQNGKIKAEGEYLNGKMNGEWKFYKPDGSLDDGQSGKYMLGKKMNF' A
#
# COMPACT_ATOMS: atom_id res chain seq x y z
N LYS A 1 -0.17 2.01 -8.17
CA LYS A 1 -1.30 2.70 -7.51
C LYS A 1 -2.57 1.93 -7.78
N GLU A 2 -3.36 1.69 -6.75
CA GLU A 2 -4.66 1.04 -6.80
C GLU A 2 -5.70 2.03 -6.24
N TYR A 3 -6.92 1.95 -6.75
CA TYR A 3 -7.98 2.90 -6.43
C TYR A 3 -9.24 2.17 -5.95
N TYR A 4 -9.99 2.81 -5.07
CA TYR A 4 -11.35 2.42 -4.72
C TYR A 4 -12.32 2.74 -5.88
N GLN A 5 -13.51 2.14 -5.84
CA GLN A 5 -14.56 2.41 -6.85
C GLN A 5 -14.98 3.89 -6.92
N ASN A 6 -14.79 4.64 -5.82
CA ASN A 6 -15.05 6.08 -5.76
C ASN A 6 -13.91 6.93 -6.36
N GLY A 7 -12.89 6.31 -6.96
CA GLY A 7 -11.74 6.98 -7.58
C GLY A 7 -10.65 7.44 -6.60
N LYS A 8 -10.84 7.29 -5.28
CA LYS A 8 -9.80 7.61 -4.30
C LYS A 8 -8.71 6.54 -4.30
N ILE A 9 -7.47 6.95 -4.00
CA ILE A 9 -6.35 6.00 -3.88
C ILE A 9 -6.65 5.03 -2.74
N LYS A 10 -6.43 3.75 -3.01
CA LYS A 10 -6.51 2.64 -2.06
C LYS A 10 -5.13 2.22 -1.58
N ALA A 11 -4.18 2.13 -2.51
CA ALA A 11 -2.81 1.79 -2.20
C ALA A 11 -1.83 2.39 -3.21
N GLU A 12 -0.65 2.79 -2.74
CA GLU A 12 0.45 3.22 -3.59
C GLU A 12 1.79 2.70 -3.08
N GLY A 13 2.65 2.35 -4.03
CA GLY A 13 3.95 1.76 -3.79
C GLY A 13 4.46 1.11 -5.08
N GLU A 14 5.64 0.53 -5.00
CA GLU A 14 6.27 -0.15 -6.12
C GLU A 14 6.00 -1.65 -6.09
N TYR A 15 5.81 -2.23 -7.28
CA TYR A 15 5.73 -3.66 -7.46
C TYR A 15 7.06 -4.16 -8.04
N LEU A 16 7.65 -5.17 -7.41
CA LEU A 16 8.79 -5.91 -7.93
C LEU A 16 8.38 -7.37 -8.13
N ASN A 17 8.53 -7.87 -9.37
CA ASN A 17 8.09 -9.21 -9.77
C ASN A 17 6.61 -9.51 -9.42
N GLY A 18 5.73 -8.52 -9.61
CA GLY A 18 4.32 -8.63 -9.29
C GLY A 18 3.98 -8.62 -7.80
N LYS A 19 4.94 -8.33 -6.92
CA LYS A 19 4.74 -8.26 -5.46
C LYS A 19 5.11 -6.89 -4.92
N MET A 20 4.43 -6.47 -3.85
CA MET A 20 4.71 -5.21 -3.16
C MET A 20 6.17 -5.16 -2.68
N ASN A 21 6.89 -4.11 -3.05
CA ASN A 21 8.29 -3.92 -2.68
C ASN A 21 8.57 -2.44 -2.36
N GLY A 22 9.38 -2.19 -1.35
CA GLY A 22 9.69 -0.83 -0.89
C GLY A 22 8.62 -0.27 0.04
N GLU A 23 8.50 1.05 0.08
CA GLU A 23 7.51 1.73 0.90
C GLU A 23 6.12 1.63 0.26
N TRP A 24 5.15 1.23 1.07
CA TRP A 24 3.76 1.13 0.66
C TRP A 24 2.88 1.94 1.59
N LYS A 25 1.96 2.69 0.98
CA LYS A 25 0.92 3.45 1.67
C LYS A 25 -0.44 2.90 1.28
N PHE A 26 -1.22 2.57 2.29
CA PHE A 26 -2.61 2.17 2.14
C PHE A 26 -3.51 3.25 2.70
N TYR A 27 -4.67 3.42 2.09
CA TYR A 27 -5.64 4.43 2.47
C TYR A 27 -6.99 3.78 2.66
N LYS A 28 -7.79 4.33 3.56
CA LYS A 28 -9.19 3.95 3.79
C LYS A 28 -10.10 4.58 2.72
N PRO A 29 -11.36 4.11 2.56
CA PRO A 29 -12.28 4.68 1.58
C PRO A 29 -12.57 6.18 1.76
N ASP A 30 -12.39 6.72 2.97
CA ASP A 30 -12.49 8.15 3.24
C ASP A 30 -11.27 8.95 2.75
N GLY A 31 -10.13 8.30 2.54
CA GLY A 31 -8.87 8.88 2.09
C GLY A 31 -7.82 9.03 3.20
N SER A 32 -8.16 8.73 4.46
CA SER A 32 -7.19 8.69 5.54
C SER A 32 -6.16 7.56 5.37
N LEU A 33 -4.92 7.82 5.78
CA LEU A 33 -3.85 6.82 5.75
C LEU A 33 -4.14 5.70 6.74
N ASP A 34 -4.01 4.45 6.28
CA ASP A 34 -4.07 3.26 7.11
C ASP A 34 -2.65 2.86 7.50
N ASP A 35 -2.15 3.42 8.61
CA ASP A 35 -0.79 3.17 9.14
C ASP A 35 -0.58 1.68 9.50
N GLY A 36 -1.63 1.01 9.95
CA GLY A 36 -1.59 -0.42 10.30
C GLY A 36 -1.28 -1.32 9.10
N GLN A 37 -1.74 -0.93 7.90
CA GLN A 37 -1.39 -1.61 6.65
C GLN A 37 -0.16 -0.99 5.98
N SER A 38 0.07 0.31 6.11
CA SER A 38 1.22 0.99 5.52
C SER A 38 2.54 0.52 6.15
N GLY A 39 3.63 0.68 5.41
CA GLY A 39 4.96 0.32 5.88
C GLY A 39 5.86 -0.20 4.78
N LYS A 40 6.99 -0.79 5.17
CA LYS A 40 7.95 -1.35 4.21
C LYS A 40 7.60 -2.79 3.88
N TYR A 41 7.53 -3.10 2.59
CA TYR A 41 7.29 -4.43 2.06
C TYR A 41 8.50 -4.95 1.30
N MET A 42 8.78 -6.24 1.41
CA MET A 42 9.79 -6.92 0.61
C MET A 42 9.16 -8.18 0.01
N LEU A 43 9.02 -8.18 -1.32
CA LEU A 43 8.38 -9.27 -2.08
C LEU A 43 7.03 -9.72 -1.48
N GLY A 44 6.19 -8.75 -1.09
CA GLY A 44 4.84 -8.98 -0.56
C GLY A 44 4.76 -9.24 0.94
N LYS A 45 5.88 -9.27 1.68
CA LYS A 45 5.89 -9.39 3.14
C LYS A 45 6.12 -8.04 3.79
N LYS A 46 5.25 -7.64 4.71
CA LYS A 46 5.47 -6.47 5.57
C LYS A 46 6.66 -6.75 6.49
N MET A 47 7.61 -5.82 6.51
CA MET A 47 8.78 -5.89 7.37
C MET A 47 8.45 -5.23 8.70
N ASN A 48 8.65 -5.98 9.79
CA ASN A 48 8.64 -5.43 11.14
C ASN A 48 10.09 -5.10 11.49
N PHE A 49 10.35 -3.85 11.85
CA PHE A 49 11.65 -3.41 12.36
C PHE A 49 11.66 -3.48 13.88
#